data_AF-A0A258BLC0-F1
#
_entry.id   AF-A0A258BLC0-F1
#
_cell.length_a   1.000
_cell.length_b   1.000
_cell.length_c   1.000
_cell.angle_alpha   90.00
_cell.angle_beta   90.00
_cell.angle_gamma   90.00
#
_symmetry.space_group_name_H-M   'P 1'
#
loop_
_entity.id
_entity.type
_entity.pdbx_description
1 polymer ?
#
loop_
_entity_poly.entity_id
_entity_poly.type
_entity_poly.pdbx_seq_one_letter_code
_entity_poly.pdbx_strand_id
1 'polypeptide(L)'
;MLKRLLAASAVTLLIAPIAANAAPIKAEDFARYPSVSSMSMSLEGDMLVGVVADPSKNGEARAAAYWDLSGPIDTSKPLVPSNITP
;
A
#
# COMPACT_ATOMS: atom_id res chain seq x y z
N MET A 1 -29.87 -6.37 44.02
CA MET A 1 -29.21 -5.20 43.36
C MET A 1 -28.38 -5.56 42.13
N LEU A 2 -28.06 -6.85 41.88
CA LEU A 2 -27.22 -7.30 40.75
C LEU A 2 -27.92 -7.24 39.36
N LYS A 3 -29.26 -7.29 39.31
CA LYS A 3 -30.04 -7.30 38.05
C LYS A 3 -30.16 -5.93 37.37
N ARG A 4 -29.84 -4.83 38.07
CA ARG A 4 -29.89 -3.46 37.53
C ARG A 4 -28.57 -3.00 36.89
N LEU A 5 -27.46 -3.67 37.21
CA LEU A 5 -26.14 -3.36 36.67
C LEU A 5 -25.88 -4.01 35.30
N LEU A 6 -26.60 -5.08 34.96
CA LEU A 6 -26.49 -5.75 33.65
C LEU A 6 -27.22 -5.04 32.52
N ALA A 7 -28.24 -4.22 32.83
CA ALA A 7 -29.03 -3.51 31.82
C ALA A 7 -28.37 -2.22 31.32
N ALA A 8 -27.40 -1.67 32.07
CA ALA A 8 -26.71 -0.43 31.71
C ALA A 8 -25.54 -0.64 30.74
N SER A 9 -25.04 -1.87 30.62
CA SER A 9 -23.86 -2.18 29.80
C SER A 9 -24.18 -2.44 28.32
N ALA A 10 -25.45 -2.57 27.95
CA ALA A 10 -25.87 -2.91 26.58
C ALA A 10 -26.04 -1.67 25.67
N VAL A 11 -26.13 -0.46 26.24
CA VAL A 11 -26.40 0.77 25.46
C VAL A 11 -25.12 1.43 24.97
N THR A 12 -23.97 1.19 25.62
CA THR A 12 -22.69 1.81 25.25
C THR A 12 -22.02 1.20 24.01
N LEU A 13 -22.48 0.06 23.49
CA LEU A 13 -21.92 -0.55 22.27
C LEU A 13 -22.52 -0.03 20.95
N LEU A 14 -23.56 0.81 20.98
CA LEU A 14 -24.27 1.26 19.78
C LEU A 14 -23.86 2.64 19.24
N ILE A 15 -22.88 3.32 19.86
CA ILE A 15 -22.47 4.69 19.48
C ILE A 15 -21.00 4.75 19.04
N ALA A 16 -20.45 3.65 18.54
CA ALA A 16 -19.25 3.73 17.71
C ALA A 16 -19.71 3.77 16.25
N PRO A 17 -19.96 4.94 15.63
CA PRO A 17 -19.87 4.99 14.20
C PRO A 17 -18.42 4.64 13.87
N ILE A 18 -18.22 3.47 13.29
CA ILE A 18 -17.01 3.15 12.54
C ILE A 18 -17.05 4.07 11.31
N ALA A 19 -16.81 5.36 11.53
CA ALA A 19 -16.66 6.32 10.47
C ALA A 19 -15.26 6.09 9.91
N ALA A 20 -15.16 5.17 8.96
CA ALA A 20 -14.03 5.04 8.06
C ALA A 20 -13.93 6.34 7.26
N ASN A 21 -13.31 7.36 7.85
CA ASN A 21 -13.03 8.64 7.21
C ASN A 21 -11.82 8.47 6.29
N ALA A 22 -11.97 7.71 5.20
CA ALA A 22 -11.03 7.81 4.11
C ALA A 22 -11.31 9.14 3.39
N ALA A 23 -10.29 9.98 3.27
CA ALA A 23 -10.41 11.19 2.47
C ALA A 23 -10.80 10.79 1.03
N PRO A 24 -11.78 11.47 0.41
CA PRO A 24 -12.17 11.17 -0.95
C PRO A 24 -10.98 11.36 -1.90
N ILE A 25 -10.79 10.41 -2.83
CA ILE A 25 -9.76 10.49 -3.87
C ILE A 25 -10.08 11.69 -4.75
N LYS A 26 -9.09 12.56 -4.97
CA LYS A 26 -9.29 13.76 -5.78
C LYS A 26 -9.23 13.41 -7.27
N ALA A 27 -9.85 14.23 -8.12
CA ALA A 27 -9.82 14.00 -9.56
C ALA A 27 -8.39 14.01 -10.12
N GLU A 28 -7.52 14.85 -9.54
CA GLU A 28 -6.12 14.99 -9.94
C GLU A 28 -5.29 13.73 -9.67
N ASP A 29 -5.71 12.89 -8.72
CA ASP A 29 -4.99 11.65 -8.39
C ASP A 29 -5.08 10.62 -9.54
N PHE A 30 -6.13 10.69 -10.36
CA PHE A 30 -6.28 9.82 -11.54
C PHE A 30 -5.42 10.25 -12.73
N ALA A 31 -4.96 11.50 -12.76
CA ALA A 31 -4.10 12.02 -13.82
C ALA A 31 -2.62 11.70 -13.59
N ARG A 32 -2.25 11.23 -12.39
CA ARG A 32 -0.86 10.93 -12.03
C ARG A 32 -0.38 9.65 -12.71
N TYR A 33 0.90 9.58 -13.00
CA TYR A 33 1.49 8.33 -13.46
C TYR A 33 1.42 7.24 -12.38
N PRO A 34 1.21 5.97 -12.78
CA PRO A 34 1.19 4.87 -11.83
C PRO A 34 2.53 4.76 -11.11
N SER A 35 2.48 4.55 -9.79
CA SER A 35 3.69 4.43 -8.96
C SER A 35 4.60 3.30 -9.43
N VAL A 36 4.03 2.23 -9.99
CA VAL A 36 4.71 1.06 -10.52
C VAL A 36 4.00 0.63 -11.81
N SER A 37 4.75 0.38 -12.89
CA SER A 37 4.23 0.01 -14.20
C SER A 37 5.21 -0.85 -14.99
N SER A 38 4.74 -1.46 -16.08
CA SER A 38 5.59 -2.25 -17.01
C SER A 38 6.38 -3.37 -16.32
N MET A 39 5.71 -4.11 -15.43
CA MET A 39 6.34 -5.19 -14.68
C MET A 39 6.65 -6.38 -15.57
N SER A 40 7.86 -6.91 -15.44
CA SER A 40 8.30 -8.15 -16.08
C SER A 40 9.11 -8.98 -15.10
N MET A 41 8.96 -10.30 -15.19
CA MET A 41 9.70 -11.25 -14.38
C MET A 41 10.58 -12.10 -15.28
N SER A 42 11.78 -12.38 -14.81
CA SER A 42 12.66 -13.42 -15.37
C SER A 42 11.93 -14.76 -15.46
N LEU A 43 12.39 -15.61 -16.39
CA LEU A 43 11.84 -16.97 -16.54
C LEU A 43 12.14 -17.85 -15.32
N GLU A 44 13.27 -17.57 -14.69
CA GLU A 44 13.80 -18.21 -13.51
C GLU A 44 13.07 -17.80 -12.24
N GLY A 45 12.33 -16.68 -12.28
CA GLY A 45 11.55 -16.14 -11.16
C GLY A 45 12.40 -15.48 -10.06
N ASP A 46 13.68 -15.24 -10.31
CA ASP A 46 14.65 -14.67 -9.37
C ASP A 46 14.83 -13.16 -9.53
N MET A 47 14.39 -12.59 -10.65
CA MET A 47 14.42 -11.16 -10.91
C MET A 47 13.09 -10.63 -11.41
N LEU A 48 12.75 -9.44 -10.92
CA LEU A 48 11.59 -8.66 -11.36
C LEU A 48 12.02 -7.24 -11.68
N VAL A 49 11.53 -6.71 -12.79
CA VAL A 49 11.91 -5.40 -13.34
C VAL A 49 10.64 -4.62 -13.63
N GLY A 50 10.68 -3.31 -13.39
CA GLY A 50 9.54 -2.44 -13.64
C GLY A 50 9.96 -0.98 -13.75
N VAL A 51 9.00 -0.14 -14.11
CA VAL A 51 9.15 1.31 -14.13
C VAL A 51 8.46 1.87 -12.89
N VAL A 52 9.19 2.65 -12.10
CA VAL A 52 8.68 3.33 -10.90
C VAL A 52 8.64 4.83 -11.10
N ALA A 53 7.62 5.47 -10.56
CA ALA A 53 7.53 6.93 -10.54
C ALA A 53 8.33 7.48 -9.36
N ASP A 54 9.14 8.52 -9.58
CA ASP A 54 9.93 9.16 -8.53
C ASP A 54 9.01 9.96 -7.59
N PRO A 55 8.86 9.53 -6.32
CA PRO A 55 7.98 10.22 -5.37
C PRO A 55 8.49 11.63 -5.02
N SER A 56 9.79 11.91 -5.18
CA SER A 56 10.38 13.23 -4.93
C SER A 56 10.08 14.25 -6.03
N LYS A 57 9.66 13.78 -7.21
CA LYS A 57 9.30 14.59 -8.39
C LYS A 57 7.81 14.54 -8.69
N ASN A 58 6.98 14.36 -7.66
CA ASN A 58 5.52 14.22 -7.80
C ASN A 58 5.07 13.09 -8.74
N GLY A 59 5.95 12.11 -8.98
CA GLY A 59 5.72 11.02 -9.94
C GLY A 59 5.88 11.40 -11.41
N GLU A 60 6.39 12.61 -11.73
CA GLU A 60 6.61 13.06 -13.10
C GLU A 60 7.85 12.40 -13.75
N ALA A 61 8.89 12.19 -12.96
CA ALA A 61 10.07 11.44 -13.38
C ALA A 61 9.85 9.94 -13.15
N ARG A 62 10.44 9.12 -14.02
CA ARG A 62 10.35 7.66 -13.96
C ARG A 62 11.74 7.06 -14.00
N ALA A 63 11.90 5.92 -13.36
CA ALA A 63 13.15 5.18 -13.32
C ALA A 63 12.86 3.67 -13.51
N ALA A 64 13.84 2.94 -14.03
CA ALA A 64 13.80 1.48 -14.02
C ALA A 64 14.19 0.98 -12.63
N ALA A 65 13.35 0.13 -12.04
CA ALA A 65 13.59 -0.51 -10.77
C ALA A 65 13.77 -2.02 -10.96
N TYR A 66 14.65 -2.59 -10.14
CA TYR A 66 15.03 -3.99 -10.14
C TYR A 66 14.81 -4.56 -8.76
N TRP A 67 14.19 -5.74 -8.70
CA TRP A 67 13.97 -6.52 -7.50
C TRP A 67 14.67 -7.85 -7.64
N ASP A 68 15.54 -8.15 -6.67
CA ASP A 68 16.16 -9.45 -6.52
C ASP A 68 15.28 -10.31 -5.61
N LEU A 69 14.80 -11.43 -6.15
CA LEU A 69 13.91 -12.40 -5.51
C LEU A 69 14.65 -13.72 -5.18
N SER A 70 15.96 -13.80 -5.43
CA SER A 70 16.75 -15.02 -5.21
C SER A 70 16.91 -15.40 -3.73
N GLY A 71 16.71 -14.45 -2.82
CA GLY A 71 16.88 -14.62 -1.37
C GLY A 71 15.57 -14.83 -0.59
N PRO A 72 15.67 -15.04 0.74
CA PRO A 72 14.50 -15.12 1.60
C PRO A 72 13.74 -13.77 1.62
N ILE A 73 12.46 -13.81 1.25
CA ILE A 73 11.57 -12.64 1.23
C ILE A 73 10.84 -12.53 2.58
N ASP A 74 11.03 -11.39 3.25
CA ASP A 74 10.27 -11.04 4.47
C ASP A 74 8.89 -10.52 4.08
N THR A 75 7.87 -11.37 4.19
CA THR A 75 6.48 -11.04 3.84
C THR A 75 5.80 -10.12 4.85
N SER A 76 6.45 -9.79 5.97
CA SER A 76 5.93 -8.83 6.96
C SER A 76 6.15 -7.37 6.57
N LYS A 77 6.94 -7.11 5.52
CA LYS A 77 7.31 -5.76 5.06
C LYS A 77 7.05 -5.57 3.57
N PRO A 78 6.88 -4.32 3.10
CA PRO A 78 6.87 -4.02 1.69
C PRO A 78 8.18 -4.44 1.01
N LEU A 79 8.08 -5.08 -0.14
CA LEU A 79 9.24 -5.44 -0.96
C LEU A 79 9.73 -4.21 -1.74
N VAL A 80 10.87 -3.66 -1.32
CA VAL A 80 11.50 -2.49 -1.98
C VAL A 80 12.46 -2.93 -3.09
N PRO A 81 12.67 -2.11 -4.13
CA PRO A 81 13.65 -2.41 -5.17
C PRO A 81 15.06 -2.56 -4.59
N SER A 82 15.81 -3.53 -5.11
CA SER A 82 17.24 -3.71 -4.83
C SER A 82 18.09 -2.64 -5.53
N ASN A 83 17.64 -2.14 -6.68
CA ASN A 83 18.32 -1.08 -7.44
C ASN A 83 17.32 -0.23 -8.23
N ILE A 84 17.65 1.04 -8.46
CA ILE A 84 16.88 2.00 -9.26
C ILE A 84 17.84 2.74 -10.20
N THR A 85 17.54 2.74 -11.50
CA THR A 85 18.32 3.41 -12.55
C THR A 85 17.45 4.49 -13.23
N PRO A 86 17.90 5.75 -13.33
CA PRO A 86 17.17 6.83 -14.00
C PRO A 86 16.85 6.57 -15.47
#